data_AF-A0A522BXR1-F1
#
_entry.id   AF-A0A522BXR1-F1
#
_cell.length_a   1.000
_cell.length_b   1.000
_cell.length_c   1.000
_cell.angle_alpha   90.00
_cell.angle_beta   90.00
_cell.angle_gamma   90.00
#
_symmetry.space_group_name_H-M   'P 1'
#
loop_
_entity.id
_entity.type
_entity.pdbx_description
1 polymer ?
#
loop_
_entity_poly.entity_id
_entity_poly.type
_entity_poly.pdbx_seq_one_letter_code
_entity_poly.pdbx_strand_id
1 'polypeptide(L)'
;MKTLPKTLHIIWIGDQTQRPDNCIATWLHHHPGWTLKIWGNDDLSTRTWRCERQMLALAPVDLRAVVDLMRWEILADEGGVAVAADSLCLRT
;
A
#
# COMPACT_ATOMS: atom_id res chain seq x y z
N MET A 1 6.66 -6.70 25.15
CA MET A 1 6.91 -6.90 23.70
C MET A 1 5.92 -6.07 22.92
N LYS A 2 6.36 -5.28 21.93
CA LYS A 2 5.44 -4.65 20.97
C LYS A 2 4.99 -5.70 19.96
N THR A 3 3.70 -5.96 19.89
CA THR A 3 3.10 -6.82 18.86
C THR A 3 2.90 -6.03 17.58
N LEU A 4 3.22 -6.63 16.43
CA LEU A 4 2.97 -6.00 15.14
C LEU A 4 1.45 -5.84 14.91
N PRO A 5 0.95 -4.67 14.48
CA PRO A 5 -0.45 -4.51 14.10
C PRO A 5 -0.87 -5.52 13.02
N LYS A 6 -2.06 -6.10 13.15
CA LYS A 6 -2.63 -7.03 12.17
C LYS A 6 -3.33 -6.28 11.03
N THR A 7 -2.57 -5.42 10.37
CA THR A 7 -3.04 -4.61 9.24
C THR A 7 -2.16 -4.88 8.02
N LEU A 8 -2.82 -5.25 6.93
CA LEU A 8 -2.22 -5.39 5.61
C LEU A 8 -2.42 -4.08 4.85
N HIS A 9 -1.33 -3.51 4.34
CA HIS A 9 -1.34 -2.31 3.52
C HIS A 9 -0.97 -2.67 2.08
N ILE A 10 -1.85 -2.33 1.15
CA ILE A 10 -1.60 -2.45 -0.29
C ILE A 10 -1.76 -1.07 -0.88
N ILE A 11 -0.85 -0.67 -1.78
CA ILE A 11 -0.86 0.65 -2.39
C ILE A 11 -1.03 0.46 -3.89
N TRP A 12 -2.01 1.15 -4.47
CA TRP A 12 -2.27 1.17 -5.89
C TRP A 12 -2.69 2.57 -6.37
N ILE A 13 -1.75 3.25 -7.01
CA ILE A 13 -1.94 4.58 -7.62
C ILE A 13 -1.74 4.49 -9.13
N GLY A 14 -2.31 5.45 -9.86
CA GLY A 14 -2.39 5.44 -11.32
C GLY A 14 -3.71 4.88 -11.83
N ASP A 15 -3.64 4.08 -12.90
CA ASP A 15 -4.82 3.53 -13.57
C ASP A 15 -5.49 2.45 -12.71
N GLN A 16 -6.68 2.76 -12.20
CA GLN A 16 -7.43 1.85 -11.34
C GLN A 16 -7.95 0.62 -12.10
N THR A 17 -8.08 0.68 -13.43
CA THR A 17 -8.54 -0.47 -14.23
C THR A 17 -7.52 -1.61 -14.28
N GLN A 18 -6.25 -1.32 -13.95
CA GLN A 18 -5.15 -2.27 -13.95
C GLN A 18 -4.85 -2.84 -12.55
N ARG A 19 -5.64 -2.48 -11.52
CA ARG A 19 -5.39 -2.96 -10.15
C ARG A 19 -5.52 -4.49 -10.09
N PRO A 20 -4.51 -5.21 -9.59
CA PRO A 20 -4.50 -6.68 -9.53
C PRO A 20 -5.38 -7.21 -8.38
N ASP A 21 -6.70 -6.97 -8.45
CA ASP A 21 -7.66 -7.34 -7.41
C ASP A 21 -7.69 -8.86 -7.14
N ASN A 22 -7.38 -9.67 -8.15
CA ASN A 22 -7.21 -11.12 -8.01
C ASN A 22 -6.05 -11.49 -7.07
N CYS A 23 -4.93 -10.76 -7.12
CA CYS A 23 -3.80 -10.96 -6.21
C CYS A 23 -4.16 -10.45 -4.81
N ILE A 24 -4.74 -9.25 -4.71
CA ILE A 24 -5.18 -8.65 -3.44
C ILE A 24 -6.13 -9.58 -2.68
N ALA A 25 -7.08 -10.20 -3.37
CA ALA A 25 -8.05 -11.12 -2.77
C ALA A 25 -7.40 -12.31 -2.06
N THR A 26 -6.24 -12.80 -2.55
CA THR A 26 -5.53 -13.92 -1.91
C THR A 26 -5.03 -13.58 -0.51
N TRP A 27 -4.65 -12.32 -0.27
CA TRP A 27 -4.20 -11.87 1.04
C TRP A 27 -5.34 -11.89 2.07
N LEU A 28 -6.52 -11.39 1.68
CA LEU A 28 -7.71 -11.43 2.52
C LEU A 28 -8.14 -12.87 2.83
N HIS A 29 -8.08 -13.74 1.81
CA HIS A 29 -8.40 -15.17 1.96
C HIS A 29 -7.51 -15.86 3.01
N HIS A 30 -6.20 -15.62 2.96
CA HIS A 30 -5.26 -16.22 3.90
C HIS A 30 -5.19 -15.51 5.26
N HIS A 31 -5.81 -14.33 5.41
CA HIS A 31 -5.78 -13.54 6.65
C HIS A 31 -7.18 -13.00 7.03
N PRO A 32 -8.20 -13.86 7.23
CA PRO A 32 -9.60 -13.45 7.40
C PRO A 32 -9.90 -12.61 8.66
N GLY A 33 -8.95 -12.53 9.60
CA GLY A 33 -9.05 -11.70 10.81
C GLY A 33 -8.18 -10.44 10.80
N TRP A 34 -7.49 -10.15 9.70
CA TRP A 34 -6.65 -8.96 9.56
C TRP A 34 -7.42 -7.83 8.89
N THR A 35 -7.07 -6.59 9.21
CA THR A 35 -7.60 -5.43 8.48
C THR A 35 -6.83 -5.25 7.18
N LEU A 36 -7.51 -5.17 6.05
CA LEU A 36 -6.91 -4.79 4.77
C LEU A 36 -7.19 -3.32 4.47
N LYS A 37 -6.14 -2.53 4.25
CA LYS A 37 -6.21 -1.15 3.75
C LYS A 37 -5.60 -1.07 2.37
N ILE A 38 -6.37 -0.56 1.41
CA ILE A 38 -5.90 -0.28 0.05
C ILE A 38 -5.79 1.24 -0.09
N TRP A 39 -4.57 1.72 -0.35
CA TRP A 39 -4.25 3.13 -0.50
C TRP A 39 -4.24 3.50 -1.98
N GLY A 40 -4.99 4.53 -2.35
CA GLY A 40 -5.25 4.92 -3.74
C GLY A 40 -4.81 6.34 -4.10
N ASN A 41 -5.21 6.78 -5.29
CA ASN A 41 -4.97 8.14 -5.79
C ASN A 41 -5.54 9.21 -4.85
N ASP A 42 -6.69 8.93 -4.24
CA ASP A 42 -7.34 9.85 -3.30
C ASP A 42 -6.48 10.02 -2.04
N ASP A 43 -5.93 8.94 -1.49
CA ASP A 43 -5.02 9.03 -0.34
C ASP A 43 -3.73 9.78 -0.68
N LEU A 44 -3.18 9.55 -1.87
CA LEU A 44 -2.01 10.27 -2.35
C LEU A 44 -2.27 11.79 -2.42
N SER A 45 -3.46 12.20 -2.85
CA SER A 45 -3.81 13.62 -3.05
C SER A 45 -4.34 14.34 -1.80
N THR A 46 -4.93 13.61 -0.85
CA THR A 46 -5.61 14.21 0.30
C THR A 46 -4.83 14.15 1.60
N ARG A 47 -3.87 13.22 1.72
CA ARG A 47 -3.02 13.09 2.91
C ARG A 47 -1.81 14.01 2.82
N THR A 48 -1.39 14.55 3.96
CA THR A 48 -0.08 15.21 4.08
C THR A 48 1.04 14.19 4.16
N TRP A 49 1.98 14.23 3.22
CA TRP A 49 3.15 13.34 3.17
C TRP A 49 4.43 14.09 3.56
N ARG A 50 5.29 13.46 4.35
CA ARG A 50 6.61 14.01 4.72
C ARG A 50 7.50 14.19 3.50
N CYS A 51 7.40 13.28 2.53
CA CYS A 51 8.15 13.26 1.29
C CYS A 51 7.34 13.79 0.09
N GLU A 52 6.31 14.60 0.32
CA GLU A 52 5.42 15.13 -0.73
C GLU A 52 6.20 15.75 -1.90
N ARG A 53 7.22 16.55 -1.61
CA ARG A 53 8.07 17.18 -2.64
C ARG A 53 8.73 16.15 -3.55
N GLN A 54 9.25 15.06 -2.99
CA GLN A 54 9.88 13.98 -3.72
C GLN A 54 8.84 13.17 -4.51
N MET A 55 7.68 12.91 -3.92
CA MET A 55 6.58 12.23 -4.60
C MET A 55 6.12 13.02 -5.84
N LEU A 56 5.95 14.34 -5.73
CA LEU A 56 5.59 15.21 -6.85
C LEU A 56 6.66 15.21 -7.95
N ALA A 57 7.94 15.22 -7.57
CA ALA A 57 9.05 15.18 -8.53
C ALA A 57 9.15 13.83 -9.26
N LEU A 58 8.79 12.73 -8.58
CA LEU A 58 8.88 11.37 -9.12
C LEU A 58 7.63 10.95 -9.88
N ALA A 59 6.45 11.46 -9.54
CA ALA A 59 5.17 11.08 -10.16
C ALA A 59 5.16 11.08 -11.70
N PRO A 60 5.72 12.09 -12.41
CA PRO A 60 5.75 12.07 -13.88
C PRO A 60 6.78 11.10 -14.48
N VAL A 61 7.72 10.58 -13.67
CA VAL A 61 8.83 9.73 -14.12
C VAL A 61 8.57 8.27 -13.77
N ASP A 62 8.19 8.00 -12.52
CA ASP A 62 7.98 6.65 -12.01
C ASP A 62 7.00 6.61 -10.82
N LEU A 63 5.77 6.16 -11.08
CA LEU A 63 4.76 5.94 -10.03
C LEU A 63 5.16 4.87 -9.01
N ARG A 64 6.01 3.90 -9.36
CA ARG A 64 6.47 2.86 -8.42
C ARG A 64 7.35 3.47 -7.32
N ALA A 65 8.16 4.47 -7.68
CA ALA A 65 8.95 5.21 -6.70
C ALA A 65 8.06 6.02 -5.73
N VAL A 66 6.93 6.54 -6.21
CA VAL A 66 5.93 7.18 -5.35
C VAL A 66 5.27 6.16 -4.41
N VAL A 67 4.91 4.98 -4.92
CA VAL A 67 4.39 3.86 -4.11
C VAL A 67 5.37 3.46 -3.01
N ASP A 68 6.66 3.42 -3.30
CA ASP A 68 7.68 3.10 -2.30
C ASP A 68 7.75 4.15 -1.19
N LEU A 69 7.67 5.44 -1.53
CA LEU A 69 7.61 6.51 -0.53
C LEU A 69 6.33 6.44 0.31
N MET A 70 5.17 6.22 -0.31
CA MET A 70 3.91 6.02 0.41
C MET A 70 4.02 4.85 1.40
N ARG A 71 4.61 3.73 0.96
CA ARG A 71 4.78 2.53 1.78
C ARG A 71 5.53 2.82 3.07
N TRP A 72 6.67 3.50 2.98
CA TRP A 72 7.48 3.79 4.15
C TRP A 72 6.79 4.75 5.12
N GLU A 73 6.09 5.76 4.61
CA GLU A 73 5.35 6.68 5.47
C GLU A 73 4.13 6.01 6.14
N ILE A 74 3.39 5.18 5.41
CA ILE A 74 2.27 4.40 5.95
C ILE A 74 2.77 3.49 7.07
N LEU A 75 3.84 2.73 6.85
CA LEU A 75 4.40 1.83 7.86
C LEU A 75 4.97 2.58 9.06
N ALA A 76 5.54 3.78 8.86
CA ALA A 76 6.02 4.62 9.95
C ALA A 76 4.87 5.13 10.85
N ASP A 77 3.71 5.43 10.26
CA ASP A 77 2.54 5.95 10.98
C ASP A 77 1.65 4.86 11.58
N GLU A 78 1.43 3.77 10.84
CA GLU A 78 0.44 2.75 11.20
C GLU A 78 1.05 1.42 11.66
N GLY A 79 2.33 1.17 11.37
CA GLY A 79 2.93 -0.15 11.51
C GLY A 79 2.33 -1.15 10.53
N GLY A 80 2.17 -2.40 10.95
CA GLY A 80 1.55 -3.45 10.12
C GLY A 80 2.50 -4.06 9.09
N VAL A 81 1.93 -4.63 8.02
CA VAL A 81 2.65 -5.30 6.94
C VAL A 81 2.20 -4.70 5.61
N ALA A 82 3.15 -4.19 4.84
CA ALA A 82 2.88 -3.75 3.47
C ALA A 82 3.29 -4.83 2.47
N VAL A 83 2.44 -5.09 1.48
CA VAL A 83 2.67 -6.11 0.44
C VAL A 83 2.45 -5.50 -0.94
N ALA A 84 3.16 -6.02 -1.93
CA ALA A 84 2.97 -5.56 -3.32
C ALA A 84 1.60 -6.03 -3.83
N ALA A 85 0.90 -5.15 -4.55
CA ALA A 85 -0.46 -5.39 -5.00
C ALA A 85 -0.57 -6.62 -5.92
N ASP A 86 0.46 -6.87 -6.71
CA ASP A 86 0.57 -7.93 -7.71
C ASP A 86 1.13 -9.26 -7.16
N SER A 87 1.38 -9.35 -5.85
CA SER A 87 1.88 -10.57 -5.22
C SER A 87 0.74 -11.50 -4.77
N LEU A 88 0.86 -12.78 -5.10
CA LEU A 88 -0.03 -13.83 -4.59
C LEU A 88 0.38 -14.24 -3.17
N CYS A 89 -0.58 -14.23 -2.26
CA CYS A 89 -0.44 -14.86 -0.96
C CYS A 89 -0.71 -16.37 -1.11
N LEU A 90 0.23 -17.20 -0.65
CA LEU A 90 0.13 -18.66 -0.76
C LEU A 90 -0.28 -19.34 0.56
N ARG A 91 -0.08 -18.66 1.70
CA ARG A 91 -0.34 -19.15 3.05
C ARG A 91 -0.30 -18.02 4.09
N THR A 92 -0.87 -18.29 5.26
CA THR A 92 -0.79 -17.48 6.48
C THR A 92 0.56 -17.64 7.19
#